data_AF-A0A817XAU0-F1
#
_entry.id   AF-A0A817XAU0-F1
#
_cell.length_a   1.000
_cell.length_b   1.000
_cell.length_c   1.000
_cell.angle_alpha   90.00
_cell.angle_beta   90.00
_cell.angle_gamma   90.00
#
_symmetry.space_group_name_H-M   'P 1'
#
loop_
_entity.id
_entity.type
_entity.pdbx_description
1 polymer ?
#
loop_
_entity_poly.entity_id
_entity_poly.type
_entity_poly.pdbx_seq_one_letter_code
_entity_poly.pdbx_strand_id
1 'polypeptide(L)'
;MRKPAEYTRPLTMNDVPRIRSFIRSRYTTEAHAQMQKDYKRTHDDLYRMQLDDLDSYHKSNRGNMIRIYHSYLENTPGSKKALNELCERVAGVDTKSSINSTI
;
A
#
# COMPACT_ATOMS: atom_id res chain seq x y z
N MET A 1 -29.25 14.64 -6.90
CA MET A 1 -28.65 13.46 -7.55
C MET A 1 -29.33 12.20 -7.02
N ARG A 2 -29.92 11.35 -7.87
CA ARG A 2 -30.60 10.11 -7.45
C ARG A 2 -29.60 9.01 -7.10
N LYS A 3 -29.84 8.29 -6.00
CA LYS A 3 -29.01 7.17 -5.52
C LYS A 3 -29.10 5.98 -6.51
N PRO A 4 -28.05 5.15 -6.62
CA PRO A 4 -27.99 4.03 -7.57
C PRO A 4 -28.97 2.88 -7.30
N ALA A 5 -29.93 3.03 -6.38
CA ALA A 5 -30.98 2.05 -6.10
C ALA A 5 -32.21 2.19 -7.02
N GLU A 6 -32.28 3.21 -7.89
CA GLU A 6 -33.42 3.47 -8.79
C GLU A 6 -33.16 3.09 -10.26
N TYR A 7 -32.33 2.08 -10.53
CA TYR A 7 -32.15 1.58 -11.90
C TYR A 7 -33.09 0.40 -12.15
N THR A 8 -34.36 0.69 -12.43
CA THR A 8 -35.35 -0.28 -12.96
C THR A 8 -35.15 -0.59 -14.45
N ARG A 9 -34.21 0.09 -15.13
CA ARG A 9 -33.85 -0.16 -16.53
C ARG A 9 -32.52 -0.93 -16.65
N PRO A 10 -32.39 -1.85 -17.62
CA PRO A 10 -31.14 -2.55 -17.86
C PRO A 10 -30.01 -1.57 -18.17
N LEU A 11 -28.82 -1.85 -17.61
CA LEU A 11 -27.61 -1.06 -17.86
C LEU A 11 -27.19 -1.19 -19.32
N THR A 12 -26.96 -0.06 -19.98
CA THR A 12 -26.51 -0.01 -21.37
C THR A 12 -25.04 0.40 -21.45
N MET A 13 -24.39 0.14 -22.59
CA MET A 13 -22.97 0.48 -22.79
C MET A 13 -22.70 1.99 -22.61
N ASN A 14 -23.70 2.83 -22.87
CA ASN A 14 -23.64 4.28 -22.69
C ASN A 14 -23.62 4.71 -21.20
N ASP A 15 -24.02 3.84 -20.28
CA ASP A 15 -23.98 4.11 -18.84
C ASP A 15 -22.57 3.84 -18.24
N VAL A 16 -21.71 3.10 -18.95
CA VAL A 16 -20.37 2.71 -18.48
C VAL A 16 -19.47 3.90 -18.13
N PRO A 17 -19.37 4.98 -18.94
CA PRO A 17 -18.55 6.13 -18.58
C PRO A 17 -19.04 6.83 -17.30
N ARG A 18 -20.36 6.91 -17.10
CA ARG A 18 -20.98 7.51 -15.90
C ARG A 18 -20.75 6.65 -14.66
N ILE A 19 -20.87 5.34 -14.79
CA ILE A 19 -20.59 4.40 -13.69
C ILE A 19 -19.11 4.49 -13.33
N ARG A 20 -18.22 4.52 -14.32
CA ARG A 20 -16.78 4.66 -14.11
C ARG A 20 -16.43 5.97 -13.41
N SER A 21 -17.04 7.10 -13.79
CA SER A 21 -16.78 8.38 -13.13
C SER A 21 -17.33 8.41 -11.69
N PHE A 22 -18.50 7.82 -11.45
CA PHE A 22 -19.07 7.71 -10.12
C PHE A 22 -18.20 6.85 -9.20
N ILE A 23 -17.83 5.64 -9.65
CA ILE A 23 -16.91 4.74 -8.94
C ILE A 23 -15.60 5.49 -8.67
N ARG A 24 -14.98 6.07 -9.70
CA ARG A 24 -13.73 6.81 -9.54
C ARG A 24 -13.87 7.90 -8.49
N SER A 25 -14.87 8.77 -8.58
CA SER A 25 -15.05 9.86 -7.61
C SER A 25 -15.17 9.34 -6.17
N ARG A 26 -15.97 8.29 -5.97
CA ARG A 26 -16.22 7.72 -4.64
C ARG A 26 -14.95 7.13 -4.02
N TYR A 27 -14.13 6.46 -4.83
CA TYR A 27 -12.89 5.85 -4.34
C TYR A 27 -11.70 6.84 -4.34
N THR A 28 -11.72 7.91 -5.13
CA THR A 28 -10.63 8.91 -5.14
C THR A 28 -10.77 9.96 -4.05
N THR A 29 -11.99 10.37 -3.67
CA THR A 29 -12.18 11.42 -2.67
C THR A 29 -11.63 11.04 -1.31
N GLU A 30 -11.72 9.77 -0.93
CA GLU A 30 -11.21 9.25 0.33
C GLU A 30 -9.84 8.56 0.19
N ALA A 31 -9.30 8.44 -1.03
CA ALA A 31 -8.06 7.70 -1.29
C ALA A 31 -6.88 8.22 -0.47
N HIS A 32 -6.74 9.54 -0.33
CA HIS A 32 -5.65 10.12 0.44
C HIS A 32 -5.80 9.84 1.94
N ALA A 33 -7.00 9.96 2.49
CA ALA A 33 -7.26 9.66 3.91
C ALA A 33 -7.04 8.17 4.20
N GLN A 34 -7.49 7.30 3.31
CA GLN A 34 -7.28 5.87 3.41
C GLN A 34 -5.78 5.51 3.31
N MET A 35 -5.05 6.14 2.38
CA MET A 35 -3.59 5.97 2.27
C MET A 35 -2.86 6.36 3.57
N GLN A 36 -3.26 7.46 4.22
CA GLN A 36 -2.67 7.88 5.50
C GLN A 36 -3.02 6.92 6.63
N LYS A 37 -4.26 6.40 6.65
CA LYS A 37 -4.70 5.40 7.62
C LYS A 37 -3.91 4.10 7.47
N ASP A 38 -3.72 3.64 6.23
CA ASP A 38 -2.96 2.43 5.93
C ASP A 38 -1.48 2.60 6.27
N TYR A 39 -0.90 3.78 5.96
CA TYR A 39 0.45 4.14 6.38
C TYR A 39 0.61 4.04 7.90
N LYS A 40 -0.28 4.70 8.67
CA LYS A 40 -0.22 4.69 10.14
C LYS A 40 -0.37 3.28 10.69
N ARG A 41 -1.34 2.51 10.17
CA ARG A 41 -1.55 1.12 10.58
C ARG A 41 -0.32 0.27 10.34
N THR A 42 0.29 0.35 9.16
CA THR A 42 1.50 -0.42 8.84
C THR A 42 2.67 -0.01 9.71
N HIS A 43 2.84 1.29 9.98
CA HIS A 43 3.83 1.78 10.91
C HIS A 43 3.62 1.19 12.32
N ASP A 44 2.40 1.26 12.86
CA ASP A 44 2.09 0.74 14.19
C ASP A 44 2.23 -0.78 14.28
N ASP A 45 1.76 -1.52 13.27
CA ASP A 45 1.90 -2.98 13.18
C ASP A 45 3.37 -3.39 13.15
N LEU A 46 4.22 -2.58 12.51
CA LEU A 46 5.63 -2.85 12.40
C LEU A 46 6.35 -2.81 13.75
N TYR A 47 6.11 -1.77 14.56
CA TYR A 47 6.65 -1.68 15.92
C TYR A 47 6.03 -2.74 16.85
N ARG A 48 4.74 -3.02 16.69
CA ARG A 48 4.05 -4.07 17.47
C ARG A 48 4.66 -5.45 17.23
N MET A 49 5.14 -5.70 16.02
CA MET A 49 5.79 -6.96 15.63
C MET A 49 7.30 -6.95 15.85
N GLN A 50 7.88 -5.87 16.41
CA GLN A 50 9.31 -5.73 16.66
C GLN A 50 10.18 -5.90 15.40
N LEU A 51 9.64 -5.53 14.22
CA LEU A 51 10.38 -5.65 12.96
C LEU A 51 11.36 -4.49 12.73
N ASP A 52 11.33 -3.49 13.61
CA ASP A 52 12.28 -2.39 13.70
C ASP A 52 13.67 -2.85 14.16
N ASP A 53 13.78 -4.01 14.80
CA ASP A 53 15.05 -4.61 15.19
C ASP A 53 15.69 -5.46 14.06
N LEU A 54 15.77 -4.92 12.83
CA LEU A 54 16.56 -5.57 11.77
C LEU A 54 18.06 -5.61 12.12
N ASP A 55 18.50 -4.79 13.07
CA ASP A 55 19.90 -4.71 13.48
C ASP A 55 20.37 -5.93 14.28
N SER A 56 19.49 -6.58 15.04
CA SER A 56 19.80 -7.85 15.71
C SER A 56 20.04 -9.01 14.73
N TYR A 57 19.52 -8.92 13.50
CA TYR A 57 19.78 -9.91 12.47
C TYR A 57 21.14 -9.70 11.81
N HIS A 58 21.82 -10.81 11.51
CA HIS A 58 23.06 -10.80 10.74
C HIS A 58 22.86 -10.13 9.38
N LYS A 59 23.83 -9.32 8.94
CA LYS A 59 23.75 -8.48 7.73
C LYS A 59 23.31 -9.24 6.48
N SER A 60 23.74 -10.49 6.32
CA SER A 60 23.33 -11.36 5.20
C SER A 60 21.83 -11.66 5.15
N ASN A 61 21.16 -11.66 6.29
CA ASN A 61 19.77 -12.07 6.41
C ASN A 61 18.81 -10.88 6.35
N ARG A 62 19.30 -9.66 6.62
CA ARG A 62 18.50 -8.42 6.60
C ARG A 62 17.79 -8.21 5.26
N GLY A 63 18.47 -8.46 4.14
CA GLY A 63 17.86 -8.35 2.81
C GLY A 63 16.68 -9.30 2.59
N ASN A 64 16.75 -10.52 3.13
CA ASN A 64 15.65 -11.47 3.05
C ASN A 64 14.48 -11.07 3.95
N MET A 65 14.77 -10.56 5.15
CA MET A 65 13.74 -10.04 6.07
C MET A 65 12.97 -8.87 5.45
N ILE A 66 13.68 -7.93 4.81
CA ILE A 66 13.05 -6.81 4.08
C ILE A 66 12.10 -7.33 3.00
N ARG A 67 12.52 -8.32 2.19
CA ARG A 67 11.66 -8.93 1.15
C ARG A 67 10.40 -9.58 1.74
N ILE A 68 10.51 -10.22 2.90
CA ILE A 68 9.37 -10.79 3.61
C ILE A 68 8.42 -9.68 4.08
N TYR A 69 8.94 -8.58 4.62
CA TYR A 69 8.12 -7.45 5.06
C TYR A 69 7.33 -6.84 3.89
N HIS A 70 7.98 -6.64 2.75
CA HIS A 70 7.29 -6.20 1.53
C HIS A 70 6.20 -7.19 1.11
N SER A 71 6.47 -8.49 1.15
CA SER A 71 5.49 -9.50 0.73
C SER A 71 4.25 -9.56 1.63
N TYR A 72 4.39 -9.31 2.94
CA TYR A 72 3.28 -9.41 3.90
C TYR A 72 2.55 -8.09 4.15
N LEU A 73 3.27 -6.96 4.09
CA LEU A 73 2.76 -5.66 4.50
C LEU A 73 2.52 -4.70 3.31
N GLU A 74 3.12 -4.92 2.12
CA GLU A 74 2.96 -4.06 0.94
C GLU A 74 1.65 -4.32 0.16
N ASN A 75 0.51 -4.34 0.86
CA ASN A 75 -0.79 -4.56 0.22
C ASN A 75 -1.43 -3.27 -0.32
N THR A 76 -0.91 -2.09 0.07
CA THR A 76 -1.48 -0.79 -0.30
C THR A 76 -0.38 0.23 -0.61
N PRO A 77 -0.68 1.31 -1.37
CA PRO A 77 0.29 2.39 -1.58
C PRO A 77 0.75 3.07 -0.29
N GLY A 78 -0.12 3.15 0.73
CA GLY A 78 0.20 3.71 2.04
C GLY A 78 1.19 2.83 2.81
N SER A 79 0.97 1.52 2.81
CA SER A 79 1.85 0.57 3.48
C SER A 79 3.21 0.44 2.80
N LYS A 80 3.25 0.52 1.46
CA LYS A 80 4.50 0.61 0.70
C LYS A 80 5.36 1.79 1.15
N LYS A 81 4.75 2.96 1.32
CA LYS A 81 5.46 4.15 1.78
C LYS A 81 6.05 3.95 3.18
N ALA A 82 5.27 3.38 4.10
CA ALA A 82 5.74 3.11 5.46
C ALA A 82 6.93 2.14 5.50
N LEU A 83 6.88 1.06 4.70
CA LEU A 83 7.95 0.07 4.63
C LEU A 83 9.25 0.63 4.03
N ASN A 84 9.16 1.44 2.99
CA ASN A 84 10.34 2.08 2.39
C ASN A 84 11.05 2.97 3.41
N GLU A 85 10.31 3.82 4.13
CA GLU A 85 10.88 4.71 5.14
C GLU A 85 11.55 3.96 6.30
N LEU A 86 11.03 2.79 6.66
CA LEU A 86 11.68 1.93 7.64
C LEU A 86 12.93 1.27 7.08
N CYS A 87 12.84 0.64 5.91
CA CYS A 87 13.97 -0.07 5.32
C CYS A 87 15.14 0.90 5.08
N GLU A 88 14.86 2.14 4.68
CA GLU A 88 15.84 3.22 4.60
C GLU A 88 16.44 3.55 5.99
N ARG A 89 15.60 3.69 7.03
CA ARG A 89 16.05 3.98 8.40
C ARG A 89 16.91 2.87 9.01
N VAL A 90 16.54 1.60 8.84
CA VAL A 90 17.16 0.49 9.56
C VAL A 90 18.28 -0.19 8.76
N ALA A 91 18.18 -0.25 7.43
CA ALA A 91 19.24 -0.86 6.63
C ALA A 91 20.34 0.14 6.24
N GLY A 92 20.06 1.45 6.25
CA GLY A 92 20.94 2.44 5.63
C GLY A 92 21.13 2.20 4.13
N VAL A 93 20.22 1.43 3.51
CA VAL A 93 20.25 1.04 2.10
C VAL A 93 19.17 1.81 1.37
N ASP A 94 19.57 2.57 0.35
CA ASP A 94 18.65 3.19 -0.60
C ASP A 94 17.86 2.10 -1.34
N THR A 95 16.61 1.89 -0.90
CA THR A 95 15.70 0.85 -1.42
C THR A 95 15.41 0.96 -2.92
N LYS A 96 15.73 2.11 -3.54
CA LYS A 96 15.60 2.34 -4.99
C LYS A 96 16.55 1.52 -5.85
N SER A 97 17.62 0.96 -5.29
CA SER A 97 18.65 0.25 -6.07
C SER A 97 18.44 -1.27 -6.19
N SER A 98 17.81 -1.92 -5.20
CA SER A 98 17.77 -3.41 -5.13
C SER A 98 16.67 -4.09 -5.96
N ILE A 99 15.76 -3.35 -6.60
CA ILE A 99 14.65 -3.96 -7.37
C ILE A 99 15.10 -4.38 -8.78
N ASN A 100 16.23 -3.87 -9.28
CA ASN A 100 16.70 -4.12 -10.66
C ASN A 100 17.70 -5.30 -10.80
N SER A 101 17.90 -6.11 -9.76
CA SER A 101 18.91 -7.18 -9.77
C SER A 101 18.31 -8.58 -9.66
N THR A 102 17.19 -8.87 -10.35
CA THR A 102 16.82 -10.26 -10.72
C THR A 102 15.81 -10.22 -11.87
N ILE A 103 16.30 -10.31 -13.11
CA ILE A 103 15.62 -10.99 -14.24
C ILE A 103 16.57 -12.10 -14.66
#